data_AF-A0A848C0F4-F1
#
_entry.id   AF-A0A848C0F4-F1
#
_cell.length_a   1.000
_cell.length_b   1.000
_cell.length_c   1.000
_cell.angle_alpha   90.00
_cell.angle_beta   90.00
_cell.angle_gamma   90.00
#
_symmetry.space_group_name_H-M   'P 1'
#
loop_
_entity.id
_entity.type
_entity.pdbx_description
1 polymer ?
#
loop_
_entity_poly.entity_id
_entity_poly.type
_entity_poly.pdbx_seq_one_letter_code
_entity_poly.pdbx_strand_id
1 'polypeptide(L)'
;MKTVKKECFIEFEEKKSKFIGYIKPVSSKEEAEKFIEKIKQKHYDATHNCSAYKLTENGQEYFKVDDDGEPKGTAGKPMGDIINYMEVENLVVIATRYFGGIKLGAGGLVRAYAKTAKLAIQESEIVDYIEKKTYLLDFSYDKVGEVEQIILKNNDEILEKGFNDKVTYKVILSEKSIEELKNKKEVSIIII
;
A
#
# COMPACT_ATOMS: atom_id res chain seq x y z
N MET A 1 3.48 -11.29 -0.62
CA MET A 1 2.73 -10.22 -1.33
C MET A 1 3.71 -9.10 -1.63
N LYS A 2 3.54 -8.32 -2.70
CA LYS A 2 4.40 -7.16 -3.00
C LYS A 2 3.62 -5.86 -2.85
N THR A 3 4.32 -4.80 -2.45
CA THR A 3 3.79 -3.44 -2.38
C THR A 3 4.81 -2.45 -2.95
N VAL A 4 4.53 -1.16 -2.81
CA VAL A 4 5.42 -0.07 -3.19
C VAL A 4 6.03 0.57 -1.95
N LYS A 5 7.25 1.08 -2.04
CA LYS A 5 8.04 1.45 -0.86
C LYS A 5 7.72 2.84 -0.31
N LYS A 6 7.43 3.81 -1.19
CA LYS A 6 7.41 5.24 -0.81
C LYS A 6 6.37 6.06 -1.57
N GLU A 7 5.86 7.11 -0.95
CA GLU A 7 5.10 8.14 -1.68
C GLU A 7 6.03 8.82 -2.70
N CYS A 8 5.63 8.89 -3.96
CA CYS A 8 6.36 9.63 -4.98
C CYS A 8 5.43 10.08 -6.12
N PHE A 9 5.99 10.78 -7.11
CA PHE A 9 5.26 11.15 -8.31
C PHE A 9 6.14 11.10 -9.55
N ILE A 10 5.50 10.98 -10.70
CA ILE A 10 6.10 11.10 -12.03
C ILE A 10 5.32 12.11 -12.85
N GLU A 11 5.95 12.70 -13.85
CA GLU A 11 5.25 13.52 -14.84
C GLU A 11 5.77 13.25 -16.25
N PHE A 12 4.87 13.36 -17.23
CA PHE A 12 5.23 13.33 -18.65
C PHE A 12 4.16 14.01 -19.49
N GLU A 13 4.49 14.27 -20.75
CA GLU A 13 3.56 14.82 -21.73
C GLU A 13 3.25 13.80 -22.83
N GLU A 14 2.00 13.76 -23.28
CA GLU A 14 1.54 12.97 -24.42
C GLU A 14 0.59 13.84 -25.26
N LYS A 15 0.96 14.14 -26.51
CA LYS A 15 0.20 15.02 -27.40
C LYS A 15 -0.24 16.33 -26.72
N LYS A 16 0.70 17.06 -26.12
CA LYS A 16 0.47 18.30 -25.33
C LYS A 16 -0.33 18.13 -24.05
N SER A 17 -0.92 16.96 -23.78
CA SER A 17 -1.58 16.71 -22.50
C SER A 17 -0.53 16.36 -21.46
N LYS A 18 -0.52 17.08 -20.34
CA LYS A 18 0.35 16.77 -19.20
C LYS A 18 -0.32 15.73 -18.31
N PHE A 19 0.43 14.70 -17.95
CA PHE A 19 0.05 13.67 -16.98
C PHE A 19 0.98 13.74 -15.78
N ILE A 20 0.40 13.72 -14.57
CA ILE A 20 1.13 13.64 -13.31
C ILE A 20 0.57 12.44 -12.55
N GLY A 21 1.40 11.42 -12.34
CA GLY A 21 1.03 10.22 -11.59
C GLY A 21 1.57 10.29 -10.18
N TYR A 22 0.69 10.39 -9.19
CA TYR A 22 1.05 10.24 -7.78
C TYR A 22 0.77 8.82 -7.33
N ILE A 23 1.64 8.29 -6.48
CA ILE A 23 1.49 6.98 -5.86
C ILE A 23 1.87 7.04 -4.39
N LYS A 24 1.16 6.26 -3.57
CA LYS A 24 1.45 6.16 -2.15
C LYS A 24 1.16 4.73 -1.65
N PRO A 25 2.04 4.12 -0.82
CA PRO A 25 1.68 2.93 -0.06
C PRO A 25 0.62 3.26 0.99
N VAL A 26 -0.38 2.42 1.13
CA VAL A 26 -1.52 2.65 2.04
C VAL A 26 -1.91 1.36 2.75
N SER A 27 -2.34 1.48 4.00
CA SER A 27 -2.76 0.34 4.83
C SER A 27 -4.26 0.26 5.08
N SER A 28 -5.04 1.27 4.66
CA SER A 28 -6.49 1.29 4.82
C SER A 28 -7.20 1.94 3.65
N LYS A 29 -8.48 1.62 3.49
CA LYS A 29 -9.35 2.29 2.51
C LYS A 29 -9.44 3.78 2.77
N GLU A 30 -9.56 4.18 4.04
CA GLU A 30 -9.66 5.59 4.44
C GLU A 30 -8.40 6.38 4.05
N GLU A 31 -7.21 5.79 4.21
CA GLU A 31 -5.96 6.42 3.81
C GLU A 31 -5.88 6.62 2.29
N ALA A 32 -6.31 5.62 1.52
CA ALA A 32 -6.37 5.71 0.05
C ALA A 32 -7.32 6.83 -0.40
N GLU A 33 -8.54 6.89 0.18
CA GLU A 33 -9.54 7.90 -0.16
C GLU A 33 -9.08 9.32 0.22
N LYS A 34 -8.49 9.49 1.42
CA LYS A 34 -7.89 10.77 1.85
C LYS A 34 -6.76 11.23 0.93
N PHE A 35 -5.92 10.31 0.45
CA PHE A 35 -4.85 10.66 -0.47
C PHE A 35 -5.40 11.12 -1.83
N ILE A 36 -6.42 10.44 -2.35
CA ILE A 36 -7.12 10.85 -3.57
C ILE A 36 -7.69 12.26 -3.41
N GLU A 37 -8.38 12.55 -2.31
CA GLU A 37 -8.94 13.87 -2.04
C GLU A 37 -7.85 14.94 -1.93
N LYS A 38 -6.74 14.66 -1.23
CA LYS A 38 -5.58 15.56 -1.13
C LYS A 38 -5.05 15.95 -2.52
N ILE A 39 -4.90 14.98 -3.43
CA ILE A 39 -4.41 15.27 -4.78
C ILE A 39 -5.46 15.99 -5.64
N LYS A 40 -6.74 15.61 -5.53
CA LYS A 40 -7.85 16.33 -6.20
C LYS A 40 -7.91 17.79 -5.77
N GLN A 41 -7.71 18.09 -4.49
CA GLN A 41 -7.65 19.47 -3.97
C GLN A 41 -6.41 20.22 -4.47
N LYS A 42 -5.25 19.54 -4.50
CA LYS A 42 -4.00 20.11 -5.03
C LYS A 42 -4.13 20.47 -6.51
N HIS A 43 -4.89 19.68 -7.28
CA HIS A 43 -5.10 19.84 -8.71
C HIS A 43 -6.59 20.05 -9.04
N TYR A 44 -7.22 20.98 -8.34
CA TYR A 44 -8.66 21.26 -8.48
C TYR A 44 -9.03 21.80 -9.87
N ASP A 45 -8.06 22.36 -10.59
CA ASP A 45 -8.19 22.94 -11.93
C ASP A 45 -7.78 21.98 -13.06
N ALA A 46 -7.38 20.74 -12.71
CA ALA A 46 -7.06 19.73 -13.70
C ALA A 46 -8.30 19.31 -14.49
N THR A 47 -8.08 18.80 -15.70
CA THR A 47 -9.17 18.30 -16.54
C THR A 47 -9.78 17.04 -15.93
N HIS A 48 -8.94 16.12 -15.46
CA HIS A 48 -9.36 14.88 -14.80
C HIS A 48 -8.31 14.45 -13.76
N ASN A 49 -8.77 13.85 -12.66
CA ASN A 49 -8.01 13.25 -11.58
C ASN A 49 -8.46 11.80 -11.37
N CYS A 50 -8.13 10.95 -12.35
CA CYS A 50 -8.51 9.54 -12.36
C CYS A 50 -7.70 8.77 -11.32
N SER A 51 -8.28 7.74 -10.70
CA SER A 51 -7.60 6.99 -9.64
C SER A 51 -7.79 5.49 -9.73
N ALA A 52 -6.88 4.75 -9.10
CA ALA A 52 -6.98 3.32 -8.88
C ALA A 52 -6.28 2.96 -7.56
N TYR A 53 -6.87 2.09 -6.75
CA TYR A 53 -6.19 1.49 -5.61
C TYR A 53 -6.54 0.02 -5.47
N LYS A 54 -5.59 -0.72 -4.88
CA LYS A 54 -5.76 -2.09 -4.44
C LYS A 54 -5.11 -2.23 -3.07
N LEU A 55 -5.85 -2.70 -2.08
CA LEU A 55 -5.34 -2.92 -0.73
C LEU A 55 -6.14 -4.02 -0.03
N THR A 56 -5.49 -4.68 0.93
CA THR A 56 -6.12 -5.60 1.87
C THR A 56 -6.07 -4.99 3.26
N GLU A 57 -7.25 -4.78 3.85
CA GLU A 57 -7.40 -4.24 5.20
C GLU A 57 -8.18 -5.26 6.04
N ASN A 58 -7.56 -5.75 7.11
CA ASN A 58 -8.14 -6.77 8.01
C ASN A 58 -8.63 -8.04 7.28
N GLY A 59 -7.89 -8.47 6.25
CA GLY A 59 -8.23 -9.64 5.43
C GLY A 59 -9.34 -9.40 4.40
N GLN A 60 -9.85 -8.17 4.30
CA GLN A 60 -10.79 -7.77 3.26
C GLN A 60 -10.07 -7.05 2.13
N GLU A 61 -10.20 -7.57 0.91
CA GLU A 61 -9.67 -6.94 -0.30
C GLU A 61 -10.57 -5.78 -0.76
N TYR A 62 -9.93 -4.67 -1.12
CA TYR A 62 -10.56 -3.50 -1.73
C TYR A 62 -9.86 -3.19 -3.04
N PHE A 63 -10.65 -3.15 -4.12
CA PHE A 63 -10.19 -2.73 -5.44
C PHE A 63 -11.18 -1.72 -6.01
N LYS A 64 -10.69 -0.51 -6.32
CA LYS A 64 -11.52 0.56 -6.88
C LYS A 64 -10.75 1.31 -7.95
N VAL A 65 -11.46 1.64 -9.03
CA VAL A 65 -10.98 2.46 -10.13
C VAL A 65 -12.01 3.56 -10.41
N ASP A 66 -11.53 4.74 -10.78
CA ASP A 66 -12.35 5.90 -11.11
C ASP A 66 -11.76 6.62 -12.33
N ASP A 67 -12.58 6.81 -13.37
CA ASP A 67 -12.21 7.51 -14.59
C ASP A 67 -12.37 9.04 -14.46
N ASP A 68 -12.97 9.56 -13.39
CA ASP A 68 -13.11 11.01 -13.10
C ASP A 68 -13.58 11.86 -14.31
N GLY A 69 -14.55 11.36 -15.06
CA GLY A 69 -15.12 12.05 -16.23
C GLY A 69 -14.41 11.77 -17.57
N GLU A 70 -13.30 11.03 -17.58
CA GLU A 70 -12.78 10.43 -18.81
C GLU A 70 -13.80 9.41 -19.37
N PRO A 71 -13.73 9.08 -20.68
CA PRO A 71 -14.54 8.02 -21.25
C PRO A 71 -14.40 6.72 -20.44
N LYS A 72 -15.55 6.10 -20.13
CA LYS A 72 -15.63 4.93 -19.26
C LYS A 72 -14.64 3.83 -19.67
N GLY A 73 -13.83 3.39 -18.71
CA GLY A 73 -12.84 2.33 -18.85
C GLY A 73 -11.56 2.75 -19.55
N THR A 74 -11.32 4.04 -19.77
CA THR A 74 -10.11 4.52 -20.47
C THR A 74 -9.03 5.10 -19.58
N ALA A 75 -9.27 5.25 -18.27
CA ALA A 75 -8.33 5.83 -17.33
C ALA A 75 -8.10 5.01 -16.06
N GLY A 76 -9.07 4.97 -15.15
CA GLY A 76 -8.98 4.23 -13.89
C GLY A 76 -8.76 2.74 -14.12
N LYS A 77 -9.52 2.13 -15.04
CA LYS A 77 -9.40 0.70 -15.33
C LYS A 77 -7.99 0.31 -15.84
N PRO A 78 -7.40 0.97 -16.86
CA PRO A 78 -6.02 0.71 -17.27
C PRO A 78 -4.97 0.83 -16.14
N MET A 79 -5.15 1.78 -15.21
CA MET A 79 -4.26 1.86 -14.04
C MET A 79 -4.44 0.65 -13.11
N GLY A 80 -5.68 0.25 -12.82
CA GLY A 80 -5.97 -0.95 -12.05
C GLY A 80 -5.46 -2.24 -12.71
N ASP A 81 -5.56 -2.35 -14.03
CA ASP A 81 -5.02 -3.48 -14.80
C ASP A 81 -3.49 -3.58 -14.64
N ILE A 82 -2.79 -2.44 -14.57
CA ILE A 82 -1.34 -2.41 -14.31
C ILE A 82 -1.01 -2.85 -12.88
N ILE A 83 -1.77 -2.39 -11.88
CA ILE A 83 -1.60 -2.83 -10.48
C ILE A 83 -1.69 -4.35 -10.39
N ASN A 84 -2.70 -4.95 -11.03
CA ASN A 84 -2.87 -6.41 -11.07
C ASN A 84 -1.77 -7.11 -11.87
N TYR A 85 -1.42 -6.59 -13.05
CA TYR A 85 -0.36 -7.16 -13.90
C TYR A 85 1.01 -7.16 -13.22
N MET A 86 1.29 -6.14 -12.41
CA MET A 86 2.54 -6.02 -11.66
C MET A 86 2.49 -6.76 -10.30
N GLU A 87 1.37 -7.40 -9.98
CA GLU A 87 1.16 -8.20 -8.76
C GLU A 87 1.48 -7.43 -7.46
N VAL A 88 1.13 -6.13 -7.44
CA VAL A 88 1.34 -5.25 -6.28
C VAL A 88 0.02 -4.87 -5.62
N GLU A 89 0.07 -4.63 -4.31
CA GLU A 89 -1.08 -4.30 -3.47
C GLU A 89 -0.69 -3.31 -2.37
N ASN A 90 -1.65 -2.85 -1.57
CA ASN A 90 -1.52 -1.88 -0.49
C ASN A 90 -0.97 -0.53 -1.00
N LEU A 91 -1.59 -0.05 -2.08
CA LEU A 91 -1.19 1.18 -2.74
C LEU A 91 -2.38 1.90 -3.38
N VAL A 92 -2.23 3.20 -3.54
CA VAL A 92 -3.12 4.07 -4.31
C VAL A 92 -2.33 4.81 -5.38
N VAL A 93 -2.89 4.91 -6.58
CA VAL A 93 -2.40 5.72 -7.70
C VAL A 93 -3.48 6.72 -8.11
N ILE A 94 -3.09 7.97 -8.35
CA ILE A 94 -3.94 9.00 -8.95
C ILE A 94 -3.18 9.68 -10.09
N ALA A 95 -3.82 9.74 -11.24
CA ALA A 95 -3.31 10.36 -12.45
C ALA A 95 -4.07 11.67 -12.72
N THR A 96 -3.40 12.78 -12.46
CA THR A 96 -3.87 14.13 -12.80
C THR A 96 -3.53 14.43 -14.25
N ARG A 97 -4.54 14.80 -15.04
CA ARG A 97 -4.41 15.16 -16.44
C ARG A 97 -4.81 16.62 -16.69
N TYR A 98 -3.94 17.36 -17.37
CA TYR A 98 -4.24 18.66 -17.96
C TYR A 98 -4.33 18.50 -19.49
N PHE A 99 -5.49 18.81 -20.08
CA PHE A 99 -5.73 18.66 -21.51
C PHE A 99 -4.93 19.69 -22.35
N GLY A 100 -4.16 19.19 -23.32
CA GLY A 100 -3.29 20.01 -24.16
C GLY A 100 -3.88 20.53 -25.47
N GLY A 101 -5.21 20.46 -25.66
CA GLY A 101 -5.87 20.86 -26.91
C GLY A 101 -5.86 19.81 -28.03
N ILE A 102 -5.13 18.69 -27.88
CA ILE A 102 -5.10 17.59 -28.86
C ILE A 102 -5.70 16.33 -28.25
N LYS A 103 -6.76 15.80 -28.88
CA LYS A 103 -7.41 14.56 -28.43
C LYS A 103 -6.48 13.35 -28.60
N LEU A 104 -6.36 12.52 -27.55
CA LEU A 104 -5.61 11.26 -27.60
C LEU A 104 -6.42 10.13 -28.26
N GLY A 105 -7.76 10.20 -28.21
CA GLY A 105 -8.65 9.09 -28.55
C GLY A 105 -8.64 7.99 -27.48
N ALA A 106 -9.63 7.10 -27.49
CA ALA A 106 -9.82 6.10 -26.43
C ALA A 106 -8.57 5.21 -26.21
N GLY A 107 -7.98 4.68 -27.30
CA GLY A 107 -6.77 3.87 -27.20
C GLY A 107 -5.53 4.66 -26.75
N GLY A 108 -5.48 5.97 -27.03
CA GLY A 108 -4.42 6.84 -26.54
C GLY A 108 -4.51 7.09 -25.04
N LEU A 109 -5.74 7.32 -24.52
CA LEU A 109 -6.00 7.46 -23.09
C LEU A 109 -5.62 6.20 -22.34
N VAL A 110 -6.10 5.04 -22.81
CA VAL A 110 -5.78 3.73 -22.21
C VAL A 110 -4.27 3.55 -22.04
N ARG A 111 -3.49 3.86 -23.09
CA ARG A 111 -2.02 3.76 -23.02
C ARG A 111 -1.39 4.79 -22.07
N ALA A 112 -1.87 6.03 -22.07
CA ALA A 112 -1.33 7.09 -21.23
C ALA A 112 -1.56 6.82 -19.74
N TYR A 113 -2.76 6.39 -19.36
CA TYR A 113 -3.09 6.05 -17.96
C TYR A 113 -2.38 4.78 -17.50
N ALA A 114 -2.33 3.73 -18.32
CA ALA A 114 -1.53 2.54 -18.02
C ALA A 114 -0.03 2.89 -17.84
N LYS A 115 0.52 3.73 -18.73
CA LYS A 115 1.90 4.23 -18.61
C LYS A 115 2.11 5.01 -17.30
N THR A 116 1.15 5.83 -16.90
CA THR A 116 1.21 6.61 -15.66
C THR A 116 1.35 5.71 -14.44
N ALA A 117 0.47 4.71 -14.29
CA ALA A 117 0.56 3.76 -13.18
C ALA A 117 1.86 2.96 -13.20
N LYS A 118 2.27 2.47 -14.38
CA LYS A 118 3.49 1.67 -14.51
C LYS A 118 4.73 2.45 -14.07
N LEU A 119 4.89 3.69 -14.55
CA LEU A 119 6.02 4.53 -14.19
C LEU A 119 6.00 4.89 -12.70
N ALA A 120 4.83 5.22 -12.16
CA ALA A 120 4.70 5.56 -10.73
C ALA A 120 5.08 4.36 -9.83
N ILE A 121 4.60 3.15 -10.13
CA ILE A 121 4.95 1.93 -9.39
C ILE A 121 6.45 1.65 -9.46
N GLN A 122 7.06 1.82 -10.63
CA GLN A 122 8.51 1.63 -10.80
C GLN A 122 9.32 2.65 -9.99
N GLU A 123 8.93 3.93 -10.04
CA GLU A 123 9.58 5.01 -9.31
C GLU A 123 9.47 4.84 -7.79
N SER A 124 8.35 4.30 -7.33
CA SER A 124 8.10 4.03 -5.91
C SER A 124 8.92 2.84 -5.37
N GLU A 125 9.54 2.05 -6.24
CA GLU A 125 10.22 0.78 -5.93
C GLU A 125 9.27 -0.30 -5.39
N ILE A 126 9.31 -1.49 -6.00
CA ILE A 126 8.53 -2.65 -5.53
C ILE A 126 9.32 -3.36 -4.44
N VAL A 127 8.64 -3.65 -3.32
CA VAL A 127 9.19 -4.37 -2.16
C VAL A 127 8.26 -5.49 -1.72
N ASP A 128 8.81 -6.46 -1.00
CA ASP A 128 7.99 -7.49 -0.36
C ASP A 128 7.19 -6.87 0.80
N TYR A 129 5.91 -7.19 0.85
CA TYR A 129 5.00 -6.84 1.93
C TYR A 129 4.82 -8.01 2.88
N ILE A 130 5.07 -7.76 4.16
CA ILE A 130 4.82 -8.68 5.26
C ILE A 130 3.79 -7.99 6.16
N GLU A 131 2.58 -8.54 6.24
CA GLU A 131 1.58 -8.07 7.19
C GLU A 131 2.07 -8.35 8.61
N LYS A 132 2.00 -7.34 9.47
CA LYS A 132 2.28 -7.46 10.89
C LYS A 132 1.14 -6.89 11.70
N LYS A 133 0.85 -7.51 12.84
CA LYS A 133 -0.20 -7.07 13.77
C LYS A 133 0.38 -6.87 15.16
N THR A 134 -0.33 -6.12 15.98
CA THR A 134 0.08 -5.89 17.36
C THR A 134 -0.41 -7.02 18.26
N TYR A 135 0.45 -7.52 19.14
CA TYR A 135 0.14 -8.56 20.10
C TYR A 135 0.66 -8.20 21.49
N LEU A 136 0.04 -8.79 22.51
CA LEU A 136 0.62 -8.97 23.83
C LEU A 136 1.14 -10.40 23.95
N LEU A 137 2.39 -10.51 24.36
CA LEU A 137 3.01 -11.77 24.77
C LEU A 137 3.06 -11.83 26.29
N ASP A 138 2.77 -13.00 26.87
CA ASP A 138 2.97 -13.31 28.29
C ASP A 138 3.76 -14.63 28.39
N PHE A 139 4.94 -14.57 29.01
CA PHE A 139 5.86 -15.71 29.08
C PHE A 139 6.79 -15.63 30.30
N SER A 140 7.47 -16.74 30.59
CA SER A 140 8.42 -16.87 31.70
C SER A 140 9.78 -16.23 31.40
N TYR A 141 10.50 -15.78 32.43
CA TYR A 141 11.79 -15.12 32.32
C TYR A 141 12.86 -15.96 31.59
N ASP A 142 12.81 -17.28 31.66
CA ASP A 142 13.74 -18.17 30.95
C ASP A 142 13.58 -18.12 29.42
N LYS A 143 12.47 -17.58 28.91
CA LYS A 143 12.17 -17.46 27.47
C LYS A 143 12.55 -16.14 26.85
N VAL A 144 13.01 -15.15 27.63
CA VAL A 144 13.34 -13.79 27.12
C VAL A 144 14.29 -13.85 25.93
N GLY A 145 15.41 -14.55 26.06
CA GLY A 145 16.40 -14.63 24.99
C GLY A 145 15.86 -15.27 23.71
N GLU A 146 15.04 -16.32 23.84
CA GLU A 146 14.45 -17.03 22.71
C GLU A 146 13.38 -16.20 22.00
N VAL A 147 12.49 -15.53 22.76
CA VAL A 147 11.45 -14.64 22.23
C VAL A 147 12.09 -13.48 21.47
N GLU A 148 13.08 -12.81 22.06
CA GLU A 148 13.76 -11.69 21.41
C GLU A 148 14.52 -12.11 20.15
N GLN A 149 15.14 -13.30 20.16
CA GLN A 149 15.78 -13.85 18.97
C GLN A 149 14.80 -14.06 17.81
N ILE A 150 13.62 -14.62 18.08
CA ILE A 150 12.59 -14.82 17.04
C ILE A 150 12.14 -13.48 16.45
N ILE A 151 11.85 -12.50 17.33
CA ILE A 151 11.41 -11.17 16.92
C ILE A 151 12.46 -10.49 16.04
N LEU A 152 13.72 -10.45 16.50
CA LEU A 152 14.82 -9.83 15.77
C LEU A 152 15.09 -10.53 14.43
N LYS A 153 15.12 -11.87 14.42
CA LYS A 153 15.36 -12.68 13.21
C LYS A 153 14.35 -12.40 12.10
N ASN A 154 13.10 -12.14 12.46
CA ASN A 154 12.02 -11.88 11.51
C ASN A 154 11.79 -10.38 11.24
N ASN A 155 12.71 -9.51 11.71
CA ASN A 155 12.62 -8.05 11.63
C ASN A 155 11.31 -7.50 12.23
N ASP A 156 10.77 -8.15 13.26
CA ASP A 156 9.60 -7.73 14.01
C ASP A 156 9.99 -6.76 15.14
N GLU A 157 9.01 -6.09 15.74
CA GLU A 157 9.28 -4.96 16.65
C GLU A 157 8.75 -5.22 18.06
N ILE A 158 9.53 -4.80 19.07
CA ILE A 158 9.10 -4.74 20.46
C ILE A 158 8.76 -3.28 20.76
N LEU A 159 7.49 -3.00 21.04
CA LEU A 159 7.00 -1.68 21.39
C LEU A 159 7.20 -1.39 22.88
N GLU A 160 6.98 -2.39 23.73
CA GLU A 160 7.03 -2.23 25.18
C GLU A 160 7.44 -3.54 25.85
N LYS A 161 8.15 -3.43 26.97
CA LYS A 161 8.55 -4.56 27.83
C LYS A 161 8.08 -4.33 29.26
N GLY A 162 7.43 -5.31 29.84
CA GLY A 162 7.02 -5.37 31.25
C GLY A 162 7.66 -6.55 31.95
N PHE A 163 8.12 -6.32 33.18
CA PHE A 163 8.79 -7.33 34.02
C PHE A 163 8.14 -7.31 35.41
N ASN A 164 7.17 -8.20 35.64
CA ASN A 164 6.48 -8.39 36.92
C ASN A 164 6.63 -9.86 37.35
N ASP A 165 5.57 -10.51 37.83
CA ASP A 165 5.57 -11.96 38.11
C ASP A 165 5.89 -12.79 36.86
N LYS A 166 5.58 -12.24 35.68
CA LYS A 166 5.95 -12.74 34.35
C LYS A 166 6.48 -11.61 33.46
N VAL A 167 7.04 -12.00 32.33
CA VAL A 167 7.46 -11.06 31.28
C VAL A 167 6.30 -10.82 30.33
N THR A 168 6.00 -9.55 30.06
CA THR A 168 4.94 -9.15 29.14
C THR A 168 5.46 -8.20 28.08
N TYR A 169 5.38 -8.57 26.80
CA TYR A 169 5.83 -7.71 25.71
C TYR A 169 4.66 -7.26 24.85
N LYS A 170 4.60 -5.95 24.53
CA LYS A 170 3.79 -5.44 23.44
C LYS A 170 4.63 -5.42 22.18
N VAL A 171 4.21 -6.12 21.13
CA VAL A 171 5.03 -6.41 19.95
C VAL A 171 4.24 -6.23 18.66
N ILE A 172 4.92 -5.91 17.57
CA ILE A 172 4.39 -5.99 16.21
C ILE A 172 5.02 -7.23 15.55
N LEU A 173 4.20 -8.26 15.30
CA LEU A 173 4.65 -9.55 14.79
C LEU A 173 4.06 -9.86 13.41
N SER A 174 4.90 -10.46 12.57
CA SER A 174 4.47 -11.18 11.37
C SER A 174 3.84 -12.54 11.71
N GLU A 175 3.01 -13.10 10.82
CA GLU A 175 2.42 -14.44 11.01
C GLU A 175 3.50 -15.51 11.25
N LYS A 176 4.65 -15.38 10.57
CA LYS A 176 5.79 -16.28 10.75
C LYS A 176 6.33 -16.27 12.18
N SER A 177 6.45 -15.11 12.81
CA SER A 177 6.88 -15.03 14.22
C SER A 177 5.84 -15.61 15.16
N ILE A 178 4.55 -15.45 14.85
CA ILE A 178 3.47 -16.04 15.64
C ILE A 178 3.55 -17.57 15.59
N GLU A 179 3.77 -18.15 14.40
CA GLU A 179 3.96 -19.60 14.25
C GLU A 179 5.19 -20.10 15.02
N GLU A 180 6.32 -19.40 14.92
CA GLU A 180 7.56 -19.75 15.65
C GLU A 180 7.34 -19.67 17.18
N LEU A 181 6.61 -18.67 17.68
CA LEU A 181 6.30 -18.47 19.10
C LEU A 181 5.25 -19.46 19.63
N LYS A 182 4.20 -19.79 18.86
CA LYS A 182 3.18 -20.79 19.23
C LYS A 182 3.78 -22.18 19.48
N ASN A 183 4.87 -22.49 18.79
CA ASN A 183 5.60 -23.75 18.97
C ASN A 183 6.41 -23.78 20.27
N LYS A 184 6.54 -22.66 20.99
CA LYS A 184 7.19 -22.59 22.29
C LYS A 184 6.17 -22.83 23.39
N LYS A 185 6.45 -23.80 24.26
CA LYS A 185 5.66 -23.99 25.48
C LYS A 185 5.74 -22.72 26.32
N GLU A 186 4.64 -22.39 26.99
CA GLU A 186 4.55 -21.29 27.98
C GLU A 186 4.70 -19.87 27.40
N VAL A 187 4.45 -19.69 26.10
CA VAL A 187 4.26 -18.37 25.49
C VAL A 187 2.77 -18.19 25.17
N SER A 188 2.11 -17.29 25.87
CA SER A 188 0.73 -16.89 25.59
C SER A 188 0.74 -15.68 24.67
N ILE A 189 -0.11 -15.69 23.63
CA ILE A 189 -0.18 -14.66 22.60
C ILE A 189 -1.62 -14.15 22.52
N ILE A 190 -1.81 -12.85 22.68
CA ILE A 190 -3.13 -12.20 22.64
C ILE A 190 -3.09 -11.10 21.57
N ILE A 191 -4.05 -11.11 20.64
CA ILE A 191 -4.26 -10.02 19.67
C ILE A 191 -4.87 -8.82 20.40
N ILE A 192 -4.38 -7.61 20.10
CA ILE A 192 -4.91 -6.33 20.62
C ILE A 192 -5.38 -5.43 19.49
#